data_AF-A0A4Q6F6G6-F1
#
_entry.id   AF-A0A4Q6F6G6-F1
#
_cell.length_a   1.000
_cell.length_b   1.000
_cell.length_c   1.000
_cell.angle_alpha   90.00
_cell.angle_beta   90.00
_cell.angle_gamma   90.00
#
_symmetry.space_group_name_H-M   'P 1'
#
loop_
_entity.id
_entity.type
_entity.pdbx_description
1 polymer ?
#
loop_
_entity_poly.entity_id
_entity_poly.type
_entity_poly.pdbx_seq_one_letter_code
_entity_poly.pdbx_strand_id
1 'polypeptide(L)'
;MYLTTEKIGNGRRQFVRNIGLDIILTIFTCGIWNFFVQYRQMEAVNYFLGENRYHFVNWLIFCLLTCGLYHLYHEYRMSQDLQKIDPSLSEIHMPLVHLLLTFFGLSIITDALQQSHINQMLGHNEL
;
A
#
# COMPACT_ATOMS: atom_id res chain seq x y z
N MET A 1 1.94 6.73 -16.65
CA MET A 1 1.62 8.11 -16.21
C MET A 1 2.82 8.59 -15.41
N TYR A 2 3.57 9.58 -15.88
CA TYR A 2 4.79 10.01 -15.18
C TYR A 2 4.43 10.99 -14.05
N LEU A 3 4.99 10.81 -12.85
CA LEU A 3 4.81 11.73 -11.72
C LEU A 3 5.62 13.01 -11.98
N THR A 4 4.97 14.18 -11.91
CA THR A 4 5.68 15.46 -12.03
C THR A 4 6.50 15.73 -10.77
N THR A 5 7.56 16.52 -10.86
CA THR A 5 8.43 16.87 -9.71
C THR A 5 7.66 17.56 -8.58
N GLU A 6 6.69 18.42 -8.94
CA GLU A 6 5.77 19.04 -7.98
C GLU A 6 4.89 18.00 -7.28
N LYS A 7 4.32 17.05 -8.04
CA LYS A 7 3.50 15.96 -7.50
C LYS A 7 4.32 15.07 -6.56
N ILE A 8 5.58 14.79 -6.88
CA ILE A 8 6.51 14.07 -6.00
C ILE A 8 6.78 14.88 -4.72
N GLY A 9 7.03 16.19 -4.84
CA GLY A 9 7.30 17.06 -3.68
C GLY A 9 6.14 17.12 -2.69
N ASN A 10 4.91 17.27 -3.18
CA ASN A 10 3.71 17.26 -2.35
C ASN A 10 3.45 15.86 -1.75
N GLY A 11 3.61 14.81 -2.56
CA GLY A 11 3.44 13.43 -2.12
C GLY A 11 4.43 13.04 -1.02
N ARG A 12 5.68 13.51 -1.09
CA ARG A 12 6.73 13.20 -0.10
C ARG A 12 6.34 13.61 1.32
N ARG A 13 5.79 14.82 1.47
CA ARG A 13 5.39 15.34 2.79
C ARG A 13 4.21 14.60 3.40
N GLN A 14 3.40 13.95 2.56
CA GLN A 14 2.17 13.30 2.99
C GLN A 14 2.35 11.79 3.16
N PHE A 15 3.01 11.11 2.23
CA PHE A 15 2.93 9.65 2.12
C PHE A 15 4.23 8.92 2.45
N VAL A 16 5.35 9.63 2.67
CA VAL A 16 6.57 8.99 3.19
C VAL A 16 6.35 8.59 4.64
N ARG A 17 6.63 7.34 4.95
CA ARG A 17 6.49 6.74 6.28
C ARG A 17 7.68 5.85 6.59
N ASN A 18 8.00 5.72 7.87
CA ASN A 18 9.00 4.77 8.35
C ASN A 18 8.35 3.39 8.53
N ILE A 19 8.84 2.39 7.82
CA ILE A 19 8.22 1.06 7.73
C ILE A 19 8.47 0.30 9.03
N GLY A 20 9.66 0.43 9.60
CA GLY A 20 10.00 -0.18 10.90
C GLY A 20 9.08 0.29 12.03
N LEU A 21 8.79 1.59 12.10
CA LEU A 21 7.85 2.15 13.09
C LEU A 21 6.44 1.62 12.88
N ASP A 22 5.98 1.53 11.63
CA ASP A 22 4.66 1.00 11.33
C ASP A 22 4.51 -0.46 11.75
N ILE A 23 5.53 -1.30 11.51
CA ILE A 23 5.53 -2.69 11.97
C ILE A 23 5.48 -2.76 13.50
N ILE A 24 6.33 -1.98 14.19
CA ILE A 24 6.37 -1.95 15.66
C ILE A 24 5.01 -1.56 16.24
N LEU A 25 4.40 -0.50 15.70
CA LEU A 25 3.10 -0.03 16.16
C LEU A 25 1.98 -1.02 15.84
N THR A 26 2.03 -1.69 14.70
CA THR A 26 1.08 -2.76 14.34
C THR A 26 1.16 -3.92 15.33
N ILE A 27 2.37 -4.35 15.72
CA ILE A 27 2.53 -5.42 16.72
C ILE A 27 2.03 -4.94 18.09
N PHE A 28 2.42 -3.73 18.51
CA PHE A 28 2.07 -3.20 19.83
C PHE A 28 0.55 -2.95 20.01
N THR A 29 -0.13 -2.60 18.92
CA THR A 29 -1.58 -2.35 18.90
C THR A 29 -2.40 -3.58 18.49
N CYS A 30 -1.80 -4.78 18.49
CA CYS A 30 -2.48 -6.02 18.10
C CYS A 30 -3.14 -5.96 16.71
N GLY A 31 -2.50 -5.29 15.75
CA GLY A 31 -3.00 -5.16 14.38
C GLY A 31 -3.87 -3.93 14.12
N ILE A 32 -4.30 -3.18 15.14
CA ILE A 32 -5.19 -2.03 14.96
C ILE A 32 -4.52 -0.92 14.13
N TRP A 33 -3.21 -0.68 14.35
CA TRP A 33 -2.45 0.30 13.56
C TRP A 33 -2.43 -0.05 12.06
N ASN A 34 -2.55 -1.32 11.69
CA ASN A 34 -2.53 -1.74 10.29
C ASN A 34 -3.68 -1.14 9.47
N PHE A 35 -4.84 -0.88 10.09
CA PHE A 35 -5.95 -0.19 9.43
C PHE A 35 -5.57 1.25 9.04
N PHE A 36 -4.81 1.94 9.88
CA PHE A 36 -4.28 3.27 9.58
C PHE A 36 -3.19 3.22 8.50
N VAL A 37 -2.34 2.17 8.49
CA VAL A 37 -1.41 1.91 7.38
C VAL A 37 -2.17 1.81 6.06
N GLN A 38 -3.21 0.98 6.01
CA GLN A 38 -3.99 0.75 4.80
C GLN A 38 -4.72 1.99 4.30
N TYR A 39 -5.33 2.75 5.21
CA TYR A 39 -5.94 4.03 4.86
C TYR A 39 -4.97 4.96 4.12
N ARG A 40 -3.76 5.13 4.65
CA ARG A 40 -2.75 6.02 4.07
C ARG A 40 -2.19 5.50 2.75
N GLN A 41 -2.03 4.19 2.60
CA GLN A 41 -1.60 3.59 1.34
C GLN A 41 -2.63 3.78 0.24
N MET A 42 -3.92 3.59 0.55
CA MET A 42 -5.01 3.89 -0.38
C MET A 42 -4.98 5.35 -0.85
N GLU A 43 -4.77 6.30 0.07
CA GLU A 43 -4.63 7.71 -0.27
C GLU A 43 -3.40 7.98 -1.16
N ALA A 44 -2.26 7.35 -0.86
CA ALA A 44 -1.04 7.50 -1.66
C ALA A 44 -1.23 6.97 -3.10
N VAL A 45 -1.84 5.79 -3.25
CA VAL A 45 -2.09 5.19 -4.56
C VAL A 45 -3.12 6.00 -5.35
N ASN A 46 -4.21 6.44 -4.72
CA ASN A 46 -5.17 7.36 -5.35
C ASN A 46 -4.50 8.65 -5.80
N TYR A 47 -3.64 9.22 -4.95
CA TYR A 47 -2.87 10.40 -5.29
C TYR A 47 -2.01 10.18 -6.54
N PHE A 48 -1.29 9.06 -6.61
CA PHE A 48 -0.48 8.73 -7.78
C PHE A 48 -1.32 8.52 -9.04
N LEU A 49 -2.43 7.78 -8.95
CA LEU A 49 -3.35 7.56 -10.06
C LEU A 49 -4.09 8.84 -10.49
N GLY A 50 -4.25 9.81 -9.59
CA GLY A 50 -5.03 11.03 -9.85
C GLY A 50 -6.55 10.77 -9.85
N GLU A 51 -7.01 9.69 -9.21
CA GLU A 51 -8.42 9.31 -9.10
C GLU A 51 -8.73 8.72 -7.73
N ASN A 52 -9.98 8.80 -7.30
CA ASN A 52 -10.44 8.20 -6.04
C ASN A 52 -10.90 6.75 -6.27
N ARG A 53 -9.94 5.85 -6.53
CA ARG A 53 -10.22 4.44 -6.79
C ARG A 53 -10.43 3.64 -5.50
N TYR A 54 -9.57 3.88 -4.51
CA TYR A 54 -9.53 3.15 -3.25
C TYR A 54 -10.24 3.94 -2.15
N HIS A 55 -11.10 3.29 -1.38
CA HIS A 55 -11.85 3.91 -0.29
C HIS A 55 -11.80 3.02 0.95
N PHE A 56 -11.25 3.52 2.04
CA PHE A 56 -11.06 2.76 3.27
C PHE A 56 -12.37 2.22 3.86
N VAL A 57 -13.43 3.05 3.91
CA VAL A 57 -14.73 2.62 4.46
C VAL A 57 -15.32 1.50 3.62
N ASN A 58 -15.28 1.61 2.28
CA ASN A 58 -15.78 0.57 1.40
C ASN A 58 -14.97 -0.72 1.57
N TRP A 59 -13.64 -0.61 1.60
CA TRP A 59 -12.76 -1.74 1.83
C TRP A 59 -13.07 -2.44 3.16
N LEU A 60 -13.25 -1.69 4.25
CA LEU A 60 -13.56 -2.25 5.57
C LEU A 60 -14.89 -2.99 5.57
N ILE A 61 -15.93 -2.40 4.97
CA ILE A 61 -17.26 -3.03 4.84
C ILE A 61 -17.17 -4.31 4.01
N PHE A 62 -16.50 -4.28 2.85
CA PHE A 62 -16.36 -5.47 2.01
C PHE A 62 -15.50 -6.55 2.66
N CYS A 63 -14.45 -6.18 3.40
CA CYS A 63 -13.68 -7.13 4.21
C CYS A 63 -14.56 -7.82 5.24
N LEU A 64 -15.43 -7.07 5.93
CA LEU A 64 -16.36 -7.67 6.90
C LEU A 64 -17.39 -8.59 6.21
N LEU A 65 -17.97 -8.17 5.08
CA LEU A 65 -18.96 -8.95 4.34
C LEU A 65 -18.38 -10.23 3.71
N THR A 66 -17.11 -10.21 3.34
CA THR A 66 -16.43 -11.34 2.67
C THR A 66 -15.50 -12.12 3.60
N CYS A 67 -15.58 -11.88 4.92
CA CYS A 67 -14.72 -12.51 5.92
C CYS A 67 -13.21 -12.39 5.60
N GLY A 68 -12.79 -11.23 5.10
CA GLY A 68 -11.39 -10.92 4.76
C GLY A 68 -10.97 -11.29 3.34
N LEU A 69 -11.78 -12.00 2.54
CA LEU A 69 -11.42 -12.33 1.15
C LEU A 69 -11.24 -11.08 0.28
N TYR A 70 -12.02 -10.02 0.54
CA TYR A 70 -11.85 -8.76 -0.17
C TYR A 70 -10.48 -8.11 0.09
N HIS A 71 -9.86 -8.33 1.26
CA HIS A 71 -8.52 -7.83 1.55
C HIS A 71 -7.48 -8.46 0.61
N LEU A 72 -7.59 -9.76 0.31
CA LEU A 72 -6.70 -10.44 -0.66
C LEU A 72 -6.82 -9.83 -2.05
N TYR A 73 -8.05 -9.60 -2.51
CA TYR A 73 -8.31 -8.94 -3.78
C TYR A 73 -7.74 -7.52 -3.81
N HIS A 74 -7.94 -6.76 -2.72
CA HIS A 74 -7.43 -5.42 -2.54
C HIS A 74 -5.90 -5.38 -2.67
N GLU A 75 -5.19 -6.25 -1.95
CA GLU A 75 -3.72 -6.29 -1.98
C GLU A 75 -3.17 -6.60 -3.37
N TYR A 76 -3.78 -7.57 -4.05
CA TYR A 76 -3.43 -7.88 -5.43
C TYR A 76 -3.64 -6.67 -6.35
N ARG A 77 -4.82 -6.04 -6.27
CA ARG A 77 -5.19 -4.93 -7.15
C ARG A 77 -4.34 -3.68 -6.92
N MET A 78 -4.08 -3.34 -5.66
CA MET A 78 -3.24 -2.20 -5.27
C MET A 78 -1.81 -2.38 -5.79
N SER A 79 -1.28 -3.59 -5.68
CA SER A 79 0.05 -3.94 -6.21
C SER A 79 0.12 -3.85 -7.73
N GLN A 80 -0.94 -4.25 -8.46
CA GLN A 80 -1.01 -4.05 -9.91
C GLN A 80 -0.98 -2.57 -10.28
N ASP A 81 -1.67 -1.71 -9.52
CA ASP A 81 -1.71 -0.29 -9.80
C ASP A 81 -0.39 0.41 -9.44
N LEU A 82 0.28 0.00 -8.36
CA LEU A 82 1.66 0.43 -8.05
C LEU A 82 2.63 0.10 -9.18
N GLN A 83 2.57 -1.12 -9.72
CA GLN A 83 3.41 -1.53 -10.87
C GLN A 83 3.10 -0.74 -12.15
N LYS A 84 1.84 -0.29 -12.35
CA LYS A 84 1.49 0.59 -13.49
C LYS A 84 1.98 2.03 -13.29
N ILE A 85 1.99 2.51 -12.05
CA ILE A 85 2.47 3.85 -11.70
C ILE A 85 3.98 3.91 -11.94
N ASP A 86 4.72 2.91 -11.46
CA ASP A 86 6.16 2.81 -11.66
C ASP A 86 6.55 1.45 -12.27
N PRO A 87 6.69 1.38 -13.60
CA PRO A 87 7.13 0.18 -14.29
C PRO A 87 8.54 -0.28 -13.90
N SER A 88 9.36 0.55 -13.25
CA SER A 88 10.68 0.13 -12.76
C SER A 88 10.58 -0.84 -11.58
N LEU A 89 9.43 -0.85 -10.88
CA LEU A 89 9.06 -1.85 -9.87
C LEU A 89 8.66 -3.20 -10.48
N SER A 90 9.00 -3.45 -11.75
CA SER A 90 8.69 -4.68 -12.48
C SER A 90 9.50 -5.88 -11.99
N GLU A 91 9.37 -6.22 -10.70
CA GLU A 91 9.42 -7.62 -10.31
C GLU A 91 8.25 -8.31 -11.01
N ILE A 92 8.57 -9.27 -11.88
CA ILE A 92 7.66 -9.92 -12.85
C ILE A 92 6.40 -10.51 -12.17
N HIS A 93 6.40 -10.63 -10.83
CA HIS A 93 5.31 -11.23 -10.06
C HIS A 93 4.88 -10.44 -8.81
N MET A 94 5.23 -9.17 -8.63
CA MET A 94 4.92 -8.40 -7.41
C MET A 94 3.46 -8.54 -6.93
N PRO A 95 2.41 -8.35 -7.76
CA PRO A 95 1.03 -8.51 -7.30
C PRO A 95 0.70 -9.93 -6.83
N LEU A 96 1.27 -10.94 -7.49
CA LEU A 96 1.06 -12.35 -7.12
C LEU A 96 1.79 -12.68 -5.82
N VAL A 97 3.01 -12.17 -5.63
CA VAL A 97 3.78 -12.34 -4.37
C VAL A 97 3.01 -11.73 -3.21
N HIS A 98 2.51 -10.50 -3.35
CA HIS A 98 1.72 -9.82 -2.33
C HIS A 98 0.41 -10.54 -2.02
N LEU A 99 -0.27 -11.07 -3.04
CA LEU A 99 -1.44 -11.90 -2.85
C LEU A 99 -1.13 -13.15 -2.02
N LEU A 100 -0.05 -13.87 -2.36
CA LEU A 100 0.34 -15.09 -1.66
C LEU A 100 0.77 -14.80 -0.21
N LEU A 101 1.56 -13.76 0.02
CA LEU A 101 1.94 -13.33 1.37
C LEU A 101 0.71 -13.05 2.23
N THR A 102 -0.22 -12.25 1.70
CA THR A 102 -1.46 -11.90 2.40
C THR A 102 -2.32 -13.14 2.66
N PHE A 103 -2.39 -14.07 1.70
CA PHE A 103 -3.12 -15.33 1.85
C PHE A 103 -2.58 -16.20 2.99
N PHE A 104 -1.26 -16.22 3.20
CA PHE A 104 -0.63 -16.92 4.32
C PHE A 104 -0.62 -16.13 5.63
N GLY A 105 -1.37 -15.03 5.73
CA GLY A 105 -1.47 -14.21 6.94
C GLY A 105 -0.27 -13.26 7.15
N LEU A 106 0.56 -13.06 6.14
CA LEU A 106 1.71 -12.16 6.16
C LEU A 106 1.37 -10.78 5.56
N SER A 107 0.14 -10.29 5.79
CA SER A 107 -0.33 -9.00 5.24
C SER A 107 0.56 -7.83 5.67
N ILE A 108 1.08 -7.85 6.90
CA ILE A 108 2.00 -6.82 7.40
C ILE A 108 3.27 -6.71 6.53
N ILE A 109 3.76 -7.84 5.98
CA ILE A 109 4.92 -7.85 5.07
C ILE A 109 4.54 -7.25 3.72
N THR A 110 3.35 -7.59 3.20
CA THR A 110 2.79 -6.98 2.00
C THR A 110 2.70 -5.47 2.14
N ASP A 111 2.14 -4.98 3.25
CA ASP A 111 1.96 -3.56 3.52
C ASP A 111 3.34 -2.85 3.62
N ALA A 112 4.32 -3.49 4.27
CA ALA A 112 5.69 -2.99 4.35
C ALA A 112 6.35 -2.86 2.97
N LEU A 113 6.21 -3.87 2.11
CA LEU A 113 6.74 -3.84 0.73
C LEU A 113 6.08 -2.74 -0.09
N GLN A 114 4.75 -2.63 -0.05
CA GLN A 114 4.02 -1.56 -0.74
C GLN A 114 4.42 -0.17 -0.25
N GLN A 115 4.62 0.01 1.07
CA GLN A 115 5.10 1.27 1.61
C GLN A 115 6.54 1.58 1.16
N SER A 116 7.41 0.58 1.04
CA SER A 116 8.76 0.74 0.46
C SER A 116 8.68 1.23 -0.98
N HIS A 117 7.79 0.66 -1.79
CA HIS A 117 7.57 1.12 -3.16
C HIS A 117 7.05 2.55 -3.21
N ILE A 118 6.06 2.90 -2.37
CA ILE A 118 5.55 4.28 -2.27
C ILE A 118 6.68 5.25 -1.89
N ASN A 119 7.53 4.88 -0.92
CA ASN A 119 8.66 5.69 -0.50
C ASN A 119 9.68 5.89 -1.65
N GLN A 120 10.02 4.81 -2.37
CA GLN A 120 10.93 4.85 -3.53
C GLN A 120 10.40 5.76 -4.64
N MET A 121 9.11 5.67 -4.98
CA MET A 121 8.46 6.57 -5.95
C MET A 121 8.55 8.05 -5.53
N LEU A 122 8.68 8.33 -4.22
CA LEU A 122 8.81 9.67 -3.67
C LEU A 122 10.28 10.10 -3.46
N GLY A 123 11.23 9.25 -3.83
CA GLY A 123 12.67 9.47 -3.70
C GLY A 123 13.19 9.30 -2.27
N HIS A 124 12.58 8.43 -1.46
CA HIS A 124 13.03 8.08 -0.12
C HIS A 124 13.33 6.58 -0.04
N ASN A 125 14.59 6.22 0.23
CA ASN A 125 15.08 4.84 0.16
C ASN A 125 15.44 4.25 1.53
N GLU A 126 14.98 4.85 2.62
CA GLU A 126 15.22 4.34 3.98
C GLU A 126 14.04 3.46 4.42
N LEU A 127 14.35 2.30 5.02
CA LEU A 127 13.40 1.37 5.64
C LEU A 127 12.92 1.90 7.02
#